data_AF-A0A976LA88-F1
#
_entry.id   AF-A0A976LA88-F1
#
_cell.length_a   1.000
_cell.length_b   1.000
_cell.length_c   1.000
_cell.angle_alpha   90.00
_cell.angle_beta   90.00
_cell.angle_gamma   90.00
#
_symmetry.space_group_name_H-M   'P 1'
#
loop_
_entity.id
_entity.type
_entity.pdbx_description
1 polymer ?
#
loop_
_entity_poly.entity_id
_entity_poly.type
_entity_poly.pdbx_seq_one_letter_code
_entity_poly.pdbx_strand_id
1 'polypeptide(L)'
;RLSQALLSSIRLGFWEDAQRIQNIFKPLENIRNSINPIRVLHQAVESAGIAVTGPLLPMLSNVDPVDISEIAIAAKTLFDLDQCASVIR
;
A
#
# COMPACT_ATOMS: atom_id res chain seq x y z
N ARG A 1 -4.83 -9.73 0.13
CA ARG A 1 -4.98 -10.85 -0.84
C ARG A 1 -3.91 -10.84 -1.93
N LEU A 2 -3.63 -9.69 -2.54
CA LEU A 2 -2.59 -9.51 -3.55
C LEU A 2 -1.18 -9.91 -3.06
N SER A 3 -0.83 -9.65 -1.80
CA SER A 3 0.46 -10.06 -1.24
C SER A 3 0.65 -11.58 -1.23
N GLN A 4 -0.41 -12.33 -0.90
CA GLN A 4 -0.41 -13.79 -0.94
C GLN A 4 -0.35 -14.29 -2.39
N ALA A 5 -1.07 -13.65 -3.31
CA ALA A 5 -1.02 -13.99 -4.73
C ALA A 5 0.39 -13.76 -5.31
N LEU A 6 1.05 -12.65 -4.97
CA LEU A 6 2.43 -12.37 -5.34
C LEU A 6 3.38 -13.47 -4.86
N LEU A 7 3.28 -13.84 -3.58
CA LEU A 7 4.09 -14.92 -3.00
C LEU A 7 3.86 -16.25 -3.73
N SER A 8 2.61 -16.60 -4.01
CA SER A 8 2.25 -17.83 -4.73
C SER A 8 2.82 -17.82 -6.16
N SER A 9 2.68 -16.73 -6.90
CA SER A 9 3.25 -16.59 -8.25
C SER A 9 4.76 -16.78 -8.24
N ILE A 10 5.47 -16.18 -7.27
CA ILE A 10 6.93 -16.37 -7.13
C ILE A 10 7.28 -17.83 -6.85
N ARG A 11 6.56 -18.48 -5.91
CA ARG A 11 6.81 -19.89 -5.55
C ARG A 11 6.58 -20.86 -6.70
N LEU A 12 5.63 -20.55 -7.58
CA LEU A 12 5.29 -21.35 -8.75
C LEU A 12 6.11 -20.98 -10.00
N GLY A 13 6.98 -19.95 -9.91
CA GLY A 13 7.79 -19.48 -11.05
C GLY A 13 7.01 -18.68 -12.10
N PHE A 14 5.82 -18.17 -11.77
CA PHE A 14 5.01 -17.31 -12.64
C PHE A 14 5.48 -15.86 -12.57
N TRP A 15 6.64 -15.58 -13.16
CA TRP A 15 7.32 -14.28 -13.06
C TRP A 15 6.54 -13.12 -13.65
N GLU A 16 5.85 -13.31 -14.77
CA GLU A 16 5.03 -12.27 -15.40
C GLU A 16 3.87 -11.85 -14.49
N ASP A 17 3.19 -12.83 -13.89
CA ASP A 17 2.13 -12.57 -12.91
C ASP A 17 2.67 -11.92 -11.64
N ALA A 18 3.80 -12.41 -11.13
CA ALA A 18 4.46 -11.80 -9.98
C ALA A 18 4.80 -10.32 -10.27
N GLN A 19 5.36 -10.03 -11.45
CA GLN A 19 5.71 -8.67 -11.84
C GLN A 19 4.47 -7.78 -12.01
N ARG A 20 3.39 -8.31 -12.60
CA ARG A 20 2.11 -7.61 -12.75
C ARG A 20 1.51 -7.28 -11.39
N ILE A 21 1.50 -8.22 -10.45
CA ILE A 21 0.99 -8.01 -9.09
C ILE A 21 1.89 -7.03 -8.34
N GLN A 22 3.22 -7.16 -8.43
CA GLN A 22 4.15 -6.23 -7.81
C GLN A 22 3.92 -4.78 -8.29
N ASN A 23 3.63 -4.58 -9.58
CA ASN A 23 3.37 -3.24 -10.13
C ASN A 23 2.15 -2.55 -9.50
N ILE A 24 1.21 -3.30 -8.92
CA ILE A 24 0.06 -2.74 -8.20
C ILE A 24 0.50 -2.02 -6.92
N PHE A 25 1.55 -2.50 -6.25
CA PHE A 25 2.06 -1.91 -5.01
C PHE A 25 2.93 -0.67 -5.25
N LYS A 26 3.60 -0.59 -6.42
CA LYS A 26 4.61 0.44 -6.74
C LYS A 26 4.15 1.88 -6.47
N PRO A 27 2.92 2.32 -6.82
CA PRO A 27 2.52 3.71 -6.57
C PRO A 27 2.65 4.11 -5.10
N LEU A 28 2.09 3.31 -4.19
CA LEU A 28 2.18 3.59 -2.75
C LEU A 28 3.60 3.38 -2.21
N GLU A 29 4.32 2.36 -2.71
CA GLU A 29 5.70 2.10 -2.31
C GLU A 29 6.66 3.22 -2.70
N ASN A 30 6.47 3.84 -3.86
CA ASN A 30 7.29 4.96 -4.31
C ASN A 30 7.14 6.16 -3.37
N ILE A 31 5.90 6.52 -3.00
CA ILE A 31 5.64 7.60 -2.04
C ILE A 31 6.26 7.26 -0.67
N ARG A 32 6.05 6.02 -0.21
CA ARG A 32 6.63 5.49 1.04
C ARG A 32 8.14 5.63 1.07
N ASN A 33 8.81 5.29 -0.03
CA ASN A 33 10.27 5.33 -0.15
C ASN A 33 10.79 6.77 -0.27
N SER A 34 10.02 7.70 -0.84
CA SER A 34 10.41 9.11 -0.99
C SER A 34 10.26 9.94 0.29
N ILE A 35 9.29 9.64 1.15
CA ILE A 35 8.99 10.45 2.35
C ILE A 35 9.55 9.80 3.62
N ASN A 36 8.86 8.79 4.13
CA ASN A 36 9.25 8.02 5.31
C ASN A 36 8.27 6.83 5.43
N PRO A 37 8.75 5.60 5.63
CA PRO A 37 7.87 4.44 5.61
C PRO A 37 6.76 4.44 6.64
N ILE A 38 7.06 4.85 7.87
CA ILE A 38 6.09 4.82 8.98
C ILE A 38 5.01 5.88 8.75
N ARG A 39 5.42 7.11 8.41
CA ARG A 39 4.51 8.25 8.22
C ARG A 39 3.53 7.98 7.07
N VAL A 40 4.02 7.46 5.95
CA VAL A 40 3.18 7.18 4.77
C VAL A 40 2.23 6.02 5.03
N LEU A 41 2.69 4.92 5.62
CA LEU A 41 1.82 3.77 5.88
C LEU A 41 0.73 4.10 6.91
N HIS A 42 1.06 4.91 7.92
CA HIS A 42 0.10 5.39 8.89
C HIS A 42 -1.00 6.23 8.21
N GLN A 43 -0.62 7.22 7.40
CA GLN A 43 -1.59 8.01 6.64
C GLN A 43 -2.39 7.16 5.64
N ALA A 44 -1.76 6.19 4.99
CA ALA A 44 -2.41 5.32 4.00
C ALA A 44 -3.54 4.48 4.61
N VAL A 45 -3.34 3.95 5.83
CA VAL A 45 -4.36 3.18 6.56
C VAL A 45 -5.61 4.02 6.83
N GLU A 46 -5.43 5.25 7.30
CA GLU A 46 -6.53 6.17 7.54
C GLU A 46 -7.20 6.61 6.24
N SER A 47 -6.42 7.01 5.25
CA SER A 47 -6.95 7.46 3.96
C SER A 47 -7.71 6.37 3.21
N ALA A 48 -7.32 5.09 3.35
CA ALA A 48 -8.05 3.95 2.79
C ALA A 48 -9.32 3.59 3.60
N GLY A 49 -9.55 4.21 4.76
CA GLY A 49 -10.69 3.92 5.62
C GLY A 49 -10.59 2.58 6.37
N ILE A 50 -9.38 2.02 6.50
CA ILE A 50 -9.15 0.74 7.17
C ILE A 50 -9.28 0.90 8.69
N ALA A 51 -8.75 1.99 9.23
CA ALA A 51 -8.85 2.33 10.65
C ALA A 51 -8.69 3.84 10.84
N VAL A 52 -9.29 4.39 11.90
CA VAL A 52 -8.95 5.73 12.39
C VAL A 52 -7.57 5.64 13.03
N THR A 53 -6.64 6.47 12.58
CA THR A 53 -5.28 6.45 13.13
C THR A 53 -5.09 7.60 14.10
N GLY A 54 -4.58 7.30 15.29
CA GLY A 54 -4.25 8.31 16.30
C GLY A 54 -2.99 9.10 15.93
N PRO A 55 -2.50 9.99 16.80
CA PRO A 55 -1.24 10.69 16.53
C PRO A 55 -0.07 9.70 16.38
N LEU A 56 0.92 10.08 15.56
CA LEU A 56 2.18 9.37 15.49
C LEU A 56 2.94 9.40 16.83
N LEU A 57 3.90 8.49 16.98
CA LEU A 57 4.76 8.41 18.16
C LEU A 57 5.50 9.73 18.40
N PRO A 58 5.86 10.05 19.67
CA PRO A 58 6.71 11.20 19.96
C PRO A 58 7.96 11.23 19.06
N MET A 59 8.32 12.44 18.60
CA MET A 59 9.43 12.71 17.66
C MET A 59 9.20 12.29 16.20
N LEU A 60 8.02 11.79 15.83
CA LEU A 60 7.59 11.63 14.44
C LEU A 60 6.53 12.67 14.08
N SER A 61 6.79 13.47 13.03
CA SER A 61 5.80 14.36 12.46
C SER A 61 4.87 13.62 11.49
N ASN A 62 3.64 14.09 11.34
CA ASN A 62 2.73 13.64 10.28
C ASN A 62 3.30 13.98 8.89
N VAL A 63 2.80 13.34 7.83
CA VAL A 63 3.10 13.70 6.44
C VAL A 63 2.72 15.16 6.16
N ASP A 64 3.34 15.78 5.17
CA ASP A 64 2.96 17.13 4.76
C ASP A 64 1.53 17.10 4.20
N PRO A 65 0.67 18.10 4.51
CA PRO A 65 -0.66 18.20 3.91
C PRO A 65 -0.70 18.05 2.39
N VAL A 66 0.35 18.48 1.67
CA VAL A 66 0.43 18.34 0.21
C VAL A 66 0.50 16.87 -0.24
N ASP A 67 1.11 16.00 0.56
CA ASP A 67 1.32 14.59 0.24
C ASP A 67 0.07 13.73 0.52
N ILE A 68 -0.85 14.21 1.38
CA ILE A 68 -2.02 13.44 1.84
C ILE A 68 -2.89 12.99 0.66
N SER A 69 -3.10 13.87 -0.33
CA SER A 69 -3.94 13.57 -1.48
C SER A 69 -3.36 12.42 -2.32
N GLU A 70 -2.05 12.45 -2.58
CA GLU A 70 -1.38 11.42 -3.37
C GLU A 70 -1.38 10.07 -2.63
N ILE A 71 -1.09 10.10 -1.33
CA ILE A 71 -1.18 8.91 -0.47
C ILE A 71 -2.60 8.34 -0.47
N ALA A 72 -3.62 9.20 -0.38
CA ALA A 72 -5.01 8.76 -0.36
C ALA A 72 -5.44 8.08 -1.66
N ILE A 73 -5.04 8.63 -2.81
CA ILE A 73 -5.34 8.03 -4.13
C ILE A 73 -4.66 6.66 -4.24
N ALA A 74 -3.36 6.58 -3.95
CA ALA A 74 -2.61 5.33 -4.05
C ALA A 74 -3.12 4.26 -3.07
N ALA A 75 -3.40 4.65 -1.82
CA ALA A 75 -3.88 3.74 -0.78
C ALA A 75 -5.28 3.19 -1.08
N LYS A 76 -6.24 4.04 -1.47
CA LYS A 76 -7.59 3.60 -1.85
C LYS A 76 -7.55 2.69 -3.07
N THR A 77 -6.77 3.06 -4.09
CA THR A 77 -6.62 2.22 -5.30
C THR A 77 -6.06 0.84 -4.95
N LEU A 78 -5.01 0.77 -4.13
CA LEU A 78 -4.43 -0.49 -3.68
C LEU A 78 -5.42 -1.31 -2.85
N PHE A 79 -6.17 -0.65 -1.95
CA PHE A 79 -7.19 -1.31 -1.14
C PHE A 79 -8.30 -1.90 -2.01
N ASP A 80 -8.85 -1.15 -2.95
CA ASP A 80 -9.92 -1.62 -3.84
C ASP A 80 -9.46 -2.79 -4.71
N LEU A 81 -8.22 -2.73 -5.24
CA LEU A 81 -7.63 -3.84 -6.00
C LEU A 81 -7.41 -5.07 -5.13
N ASP A 82 -6.95 -4.91 -3.88
CA ASP A 82 -6.86 -6.02 -2.93
C ASP A 82 -8.23 -6.60 -2.62
N GLN A 83 -9.25 -5.74 -2.56
CA GLN A 83 -10.62 -6.13 -2.27
C GLN A 83 -11.31 -6.89 -3.41
N CYS A 84 -10.93 -6.62 -4.66
CA CYS A 84 -11.40 -7.34 -5.84
C CYS A 84 -10.57 -8.59 -6.17
N ALA A 85 -9.36 -8.72 -5.64
CA ALA A 85 -8.49 -9.86 -5.92
C ALA A 85 -9.10 -11.16 -5.34
N SER A 86 -9.40 -12.13 -6.21
CA SER A 86 -9.84 -13.45 -5.77
C SER A 86 -8.73 -14.17 -5.00
N VAL A 87 -9.08 -14.81 -3.88
CA VAL A 87 -8.15 -15.72 -3.18
C VAL A 87 -7.96 -16.95 -4.06
N ILE A 88 -6.75 -17.14 -4.58
CA ILE A 88 -6.35 -18.42 -5.15
C ILE A 88 -6.33 -19.40 -3.96
N ARG A 89 -7.33 -20.28 -3.87
CA ARG A 89 -7.36 -21.39 -2.90
C ARG A 89 -6.41 -22.48 -3.34
#